data_AF-A0A7C6AY81-F1
#
_entry.id   AF-A0A7C6AY81-F1
#
_cell.length_a   1.000
_cell.length_b   1.000
_cell.length_c   1.000
_cell.angle_alpha   90.00
_cell.angle_beta   90.00
_cell.angle_gamma   90.00
#
_symmetry.space_group_name_H-M   'P 1'
#
loop_
_entity.id
_entity.type
_entity.pdbx_description
1 polymer ?
#
loop_
_entity_poly.entity_id
_entity_poly.type
_entity_poly.pdbx_seq_one_letter_code
_entity_poly.pdbx_strand_id
1 'polypeptide(L)'
;DLADARRRVGDRVALQGNMDPTVLYASPERIRQEVVTILESYGKGSGHVFNLGHGIHQHVNPEHAAAFIEAVHELSVPYHQ
;
A
#
# COMPACT_ATOMS: atom_id res chain seq x y z
N ASP A 1 1.02 10.13 7.51
CA ASP A 1 0.51 8.96 8.26
C ASP A 1 -0.88 8.63 7.74
N LEU A 2 -1.11 7.38 7.31
CA LEU A 2 -2.39 6.95 6.74
C LEU A 2 -3.47 6.76 7.82
N ALA A 3 -3.08 6.34 9.03
CA ALA A 3 -3.98 6.19 10.17
C ALA A 3 -4.56 7.55 10.59
N ASP A 4 -3.72 8.60 10.62
CA ASP A 4 -4.20 9.97 10.91
C ASP A 4 -5.14 10.48 9.82
N ALA A 5 -4.82 10.24 8.55
CA ALA A 5 -5.69 10.60 7.43
C ALA A 5 -7.06 9.91 7.57
N ARG A 6 -7.07 8.59 7.82
CA ARG A 6 -8.30 7.80 8.04
C ARG A 6 -9.11 8.35 9.21
N ARG A 7 -8.48 8.61 10.36
CA ARG A 7 -9.13 9.20 11.54
C ARG A 7 -9.74 10.57 11.24
N ARG A 8 -9.04 11.41 10.47
CA ARG A 8 -9.49 12.76 10.16
C ARG A 8 -10.66 12.77 9.21
N VAL A 9 -10.71 11.88 8.21
CA VAL A 9 -11.82 11.84 7.24
C VAL A 9 -12.98 10.96 7.71
N GLY A 10 -12.74 9.98 8.59
CA GLY A 10 -13.75 9.01 9.02
C GLY A 10 -14.34 8.28 7.82
N ASP A 11 -15.65 8.03 7.84
CA ASP A 11 -16.35 7.30 6.78
C ASP A 11 -16.86 8.20 5.63
N ARG A 12 -16.39 9.46 5.56
CA ARG A 12 -16.87 10.43 4.56
C ARG A 12 -16.35 10.15 3.15
N VAL A 13 -15.14 9.62 3.04
CA VAL A 13 -14.48 9.32 1.76
C VAL A 13 -13.55 8.11 1.91
N ALA A 14 -13.32 7.41 0.80
CA ALA A 14 -12.23 6.46 0.69
C ALA A 14 -10.87 7.17 0.60
N LEU A 15 -9.80 6.48 0.96
CA LEU A 15 -8.41 6.93 0.83
C LEU A 15 -7.68 6.09 -0.21
N GLN A 16 -6.91 6.75 -1.08
CA GLN A 16 -6.05 6.10 -2.07
C GLN A 16 -4.57 6.38 -1.74
N GLY A 17 -3.71 5.36 -1.83
CA GLY A 17 -2.27 5.50 -1.61
C GLY A 17 -1.70 4.43 -0.67
N ASN A 18 -0.52 4.64 -0.08
CA ASN A 18 0.31 5.85 -0.14
C ASN A 18 1.82 5.54 -0.19
N MET A 19 2.21 4.41 -0.79
CA MET A 19 3.60 3.95 -0.79
C MET A 19 4.51 4.86 -1.62
N ASP A 20 5.73 5.12 -1.12
CA ASP A 20 6.75 5.84 -1.89
C ASP A 20 7.24 4.95 -3.07
N PRO A 21 7.25 5.44 -4.33
CA PRO A 21 7.67 4.65 -5.49
C PRO A 21 9.13 4.18 -5.40
N THR A 22 9.98 4.85 -4.61
CA THR A 22 11.39 4.46 -4.44
C THR A 22 11.56 3.12 -3.73
N VAL A 23 10.55 2.67 -2.98
CA VAL A 23 10.53 1.35 -2.32
C VAL A 23 10.64 0.22 -3.36
N LEU A 24 10.17 0.44 -4.59
CA LEU A 24 10.23 -0.55 -5.67
C LEU A 24 11.66 -0.83 -6.16
N TYR A 25 12.67 -0.07 -5.72
CA TYR A 25 14.09 -0.40 -5.96
C TYR A 25 14.67 -1.37 -4.93
N ALA A 26 13.99 -1.59 -3.81
CA ALA A 26 14.43 -2.52 -2.78
C ALA A 26 14.16 -3.99 -3.18
N SER A 27 14.61 -4.94 -2.35
CA SER A 27 14.31 -6.34 -2.59
C SER A 27 12.80 -6.65 -2.47
N PRO A 28 12.30 -7.72 -3.12
CA PRO A 28 10.89 -8.13 -3.00
C PRO A 28 10.42 -8.29 -1.54
N GLU A 29 11.28 -8.77 -0.65
CA GLU A 29 10.97 -8.91 0.78
C GLU A 29 10.74 -7.54 1.42
N ARG A 30 11.54 -6.53 1.07
CA ARG A 30 11.37 -5.18 1.61
C ARG A 30 10.12 -4.51 1.07
N ILE A 31 9.80 -4.71 -0.21
CA ILE A 31 8.55 -4.24 -0.82
C ILE A 31 7.34 -4.82 -0.08
N ARG A 32 7.35 -6.14 0.18
CA ARG A 32 6.30 -6.82 0.94
C ARG A 32 6.16 -6.27 2.37
N GLN A 33 7.28 -6.01 3.06
CA GLN A 33 7.25 -5.40 4.40
C GLN A 33 6.62 -4.00 4.41
N GLU A 34 6.89 -3.20 3.39
CA GLU A 34 6.30 -1.86 3.28
C GLU A 34 4.78 -1.94 3.04
N VAL A 35 4.34 -2.89 2.21
CA VAL A 35 2.92 -3.17 2.02
C VAL A 35 2.25 -3.54 3.34
N VAL A 36 2.85 -4.42 4.15
CA VAL A 36 2.35 -4.75 5.49
C VAL A 36 2.22 -3.50 6.36
N THR A 37 3.25 -2.67 6.40
CA THR A 37 3.29 -1.47 7.23
C THR A 37 2.14 -0.49 6.88
N ILE A 38 1.87 -0.31 5.59
CA ILE A 38 0.80 0.57 5.13
C ILE A 38 -0.58 -0.04 5.40
N LEU A 39 -0.75 -1.34 5.19
CA LEU A 39 -2.00 -2.05 5.52
C LEU A 39 -2.29 -2.00 7.03
N GLU A 40 -1.28 -2.20 7.87
CA GLU A 40 -1.38 -2.07 9.33
C GLU A 40 -1.76 -0.64 9.74
N SER A 41 -1.17 0.37 9.06
CA SER A 41 -1.49 1.78 9.30
C SER A 41 -2.94 2.11 8.92
N TYR A 42 -3.47 1.57 7.83
CA TYR A 42 -4.89 1.75 7.52
C TYR A 42 -5.77 0.98 8.51
N GLY A 43 -5.48 -0.31 8.72
CA GLY A 43 -6.21 -1.22 9.60
C GLY A 43 -7.43 -1.88 8.94
N LYS A 44 -8.28 -2.53 9.74
CA LYS A 44 -9.43 -3.32 9.23
C LYS A 44 -10.53 -2.45 8.63
N GLY A 45 -11.29 -2.99 7.69
CA GLY A 45 -12.47 -2.36 7.09
C GLY A 45 -12.33 -2.08 5.59
N SER A 46 -13.29 -1.34 5.04
CA SER A 46 -13.31 -0.93 3.63
C SER A 46 -12.83 0.53 3.47
N GLY A 47 -12.72 0.99 2.22
CA GLY A 47 -12.40 2.39 1.90
C GLY A 47 -10.91 2.69 1.67
N HIS A 48 -10.04 1.69 1.60
CA HIS A 48 -8.65 1.86 1.16
C HIS A 48 -8.45 1.30 -0.24
N VAL A 49 -7.96 2.15 -1.14
CA VAL A 49 -7.41 1.73 -2.42
C VAL A 49 -5.89 1.87 -2.33
N PHE A 50 -5.19 0.75 -2.17
CA PHE A 50 -3.74 0.78 -2.09
C PHE A 50 -3.17 1.33 -3.42
N ASN A 51 -2.26 2.31 -3.33
CA ASN A 51 -1.56 2.85 -4.49
C ASN A 51 -0.19 3.43 -4.09
N LEU A 52 0.61 3.79 -5.07
CA LEU A 52 1.76 4.65 -4.87
C LEU A 52 1.31 6.09 -4.56
N GLY A 53 2.16 6.86 -3.88
CA GLY A 53 1.96 8.30 -3.66
C GLY A 53 2.27 9.15 -4.90
N HIS A 54 3.06 8.62 -5.83
CA HIS A 54 3.47 9.24 -7.08
C HIS A 54 3.60 8.19 -8.19
N GLY A 55 3.84 8.65 -9.43
CA GLY A 55 4.03 7.75 -10.56
C GLY A 55 5.24 6.84 -10.40
N ILE A 56 5.13 5.61 -10.91
CA ILE A 56 6.24 4.66 -10.97
C ILE A 56 7.39 5.23 -11.83
N HIS A 57 8.62 5.02 -11.40
CA HIS A 57 9.80 5.47 -12.16
C HIS A 57 10.11 4.49 -13.30
N GLN A 58 10.60 5.00 -14.43
CA GLN A 58 10.88 4.22 -15.65
C GLN A 58 11.92 3.09 -15.48
N HIS A 59 12.74 3.14 -14.41
CA HIS A 59 13.81 2.18 -14.15
C HIS A 59 13.46 1.12 -13.11
N VAL A 60 12.21 1.10 -12.62
CA VAL A 60 11.76 0.05 -11.72
C VAL A 60 11.75 -1.28 -12.46
N ASN A 61 12.29 -2.33 -11.81
CA ASN A 61 12.19 -3.70 -12.33
C ASN A 61 10.70 -4.12 -12.34
N PRO A 62 10.13 -4.54 -13.49
CA PRO A 62 8.76 -5.02 -13.56
C PRO A 62 8.43 -6.15 -12.57
N GLU A 63 9.39 -7.01 -12.24
CA GLU A 63 9.21 -8.08 -11.25
C GLU A 63 8.99 -7.52 -9.84
N HIS A 64 9.60 -6.38 -9.52
CA HIS A 64 9.39 -5.71 -8.24
C HIS A 64 7.99 -5.07 -8.16
N ALA A 65 7.50 -4.55 -9.29
CA ALA A 65 6.12 -4.09 -9.40
C ALA A 65 5.12 -5.25 -9.27
N ALA A 66 5.43 -6.41 -9.86
CA ALA A 66 4.63 -7.63 -9.68
C ALA A 66 4.60 -8.06 -8.20
N ALA A 67 5.75 -8.12 -7.55
CA ALA A 67 5.85 -8.45 -6.12
C ALA A 67 5.04 -7.49 -5.24
N PHE A 68 5.02 -6.19 -5.58
CA PHE A 68 4.17 -5.20 -4.92
C PHE A 68 2.68 -5.51 -5.09
N ILE A 69 2.21 -5.74 -6.32
CA ILE A 69 0.81 -6.01 -6.62
C ILE A 69 0.33 -7.29 -5.93
N GLU A 70 1.13 -8.35 -6.02
CA GLU A 70 0.84 -9.64 -5.38
C GLU A 70 0.77 -9.50 -3.86
N ALA A 71 1.71 -8.77 -3.26
CA ALA A 71 1.73 -8.50 -1.83
C ALA A 71 0.45 -7.79 -1.36
N VAL A 72 -0.02 -6.79 -2.11
CA VAL A 72 -1.24 -6.06 -1.75
C VAL A 72 -2.44 -7.00 -1.75
N HIS A 73 -2.61 -7.85 -2.77
CA HIS A 73 -3.73 -8.78 -2.83
C HIS A 73 -3.65 -9.88 -1.76
N GLU A 74 -2.47 -10.46 -1.53
CA GLU A 74 -2.29 -11.55 -0.57
C GLU A 74 -2.44 -11.06 0.88
N LEU A 75 -1.78 -9.95 1.23
CA LEU A 75 -1.61 -9.51 2.61
C LEU A 75 -2.77 -8.63 3.11
N SER A 76 -3.62 -8.12 2.21
CA SER A 76 -4.80 -7.33 2.59
C SER A 76 -5.97 -8.20 3.07
N VAL A 77 -6.04 -9.47 2.70
CA VAL A 77 -7.18 -10.37 3.01
C VAL A 77 -7.58 -10.33 4.50
N PRO A 78 -6.66 -10.44 5.48
CA PRO A 78 -7.03 -10.45 6.91
C PRO A 78 -7.64 -9.13 7.43
N TYR A 79 -7.56 -8.04 6.66
CA TYR A 79 -8.14 -6.74 7.00
C TYR A 79 -9.60 -6.61 6.60
N HIS A 80 -10.12 -7.58 5.83
CA HIS A 80 -11.49 -7.64 5.37
C HIS A 80 -12.22 -8.80 6.06
N GLN A 81 -13.42 -8.53 6.56
CA GLN A 81 -14.37 -9.52 7.10
C GLN A 81 -15.65 -9.47 6.27
#